data_AF-A0A9P4R9P0-F1
#
_entry.id   AF-A0A9P4R9P0-F1
#
_cell.length_a   1.000
_cell.length_b   1.000
_cell.length_c   1.000
_cell.angle_alpha   90.00
_cell.angle_beta   90.00
_cell.angle_gamma   90.00
#
_symmetry.space_group_name_H-M   'P 1'
#
loop_
_entity.id
_entity.type
_entity.pdbx_description
1 polymer ?
#
loop_
_entity_poly.entity_id
_entity_poly.type
_entity_poly.pdbx_seq_one_letter_code
_entity_poly.pdbx_strand_id
1 'polypeptide(L)' 'LSHTWGQDEVTFRDMEANADMSKTVNKAGWGKIQFCAKQAVADGLQYFWVDTCCIDKRNAVELGAAINSMF' A
#
# COMPACT_ATOMS: atom_id res chain seq x y z
N LEU A 1 -2.99 -5.69 -11.40
CA LEU A 1 -2.65 -4.50 -10.57
C LEU A 1 -2.94 -3.24 -11.37
N SER A 2 -3.80 -2.36 -10.87
CA SER A 2 -4.22 -1.14 -11.59
C SER A 2 -3.05 -0.19 -11.79
N HIS A 3 -2.76 0.18 -13.04
CA HIS A 3 -1.79 1.23 -13.41
C HIS A 3 -2.30 2.65 -13.12
N THR A 4 -3.47 2.80 -12.53
CA THR A 4 -4.03 4.12 -12.19
C THR A 4 -4.28 4.22 -10.69
N TRP A 5 -3.68 5.28 -10.13
CA TRP A 5 -3.95 5.74 -8.79
C TRP A 5 -5.38 6.28 -8.79
N GLY A 6 -6.22 5.74 -7.92
CA GLY A 6 -7.60 6.18 -7.76
C GLY A 6 -7.70 7.42 -6.87
N GLN A 7 -8.91 7.92 -6.72
CA GLN A 7 -9.23 8.85 -5.64
C GLN A 7 -9.08 8.12 -4.30
N ASP A 8 -8.48 8.78 -3.31
CA ASP A 8 -8.35 8.30 -1.93
C ASP A 8 -7.65 6.93 -1.76
N GLU A 9 -6.41 6.85 -2.26
CA GLU A 9 -5.53 5.70 -2.01
C GLU A 9 -5.10 5.65 -0.53
N VAL A 10 -4.90 4.43 -0.04
CA VAL A 10 -4.29 4.21 1.28
C VAL A 10 -2.80 4.51 1.19
N THR A 11 -2.33 5.36 2.11
CA THR A 11 -0.95 5.82 2.19
C THR A 11 -0.19 5.12 3.30
N PHE A 12 1.14 5.28 3.34
CA PHE A 12 1.97 4.70 4.40
C PHE A 12 1.50 5.14 5.80
N ARG A 13 1.10 6.41 5.95
CA ARG A 13 0.60 6.94 7.22
C ARG A 13 -0.70 6.31 7.69
N ASP A 14 -1.55 5.89 6.77
CA ASP A 14 -2.83 5.26 7.11
C ASP A 14 -2.64 3.84 7.68
N MET A 15 -1.43 3.29 7.55
CA MET A 15 -1.02 1.98 8.03
C MET A 15 -0.07 2.05 9.24
N GLU A 16 0.30 3.25 9.71
CA GLU A 16 1.11 3.42 10.91
C GLU A 16 0.35 2.92 12.16
N ALA A 17 1.06 2.42 13.16
CA ALA A 17 0.44 1.85 14.37
C ALA A 17 -0.47 2.84 15.15
N ASN A 18 -0.28 4.14 14.94
CA ASN A 18 -1.07 5.22 15.54
C ASN A 18 -2.18 5.76 14.62
N ALA A 19 -2.34 5.18 13.42
CA ALA A 19 -3.30 5.63 12.43
C ALA A 19 -4.74 5.29 12.83
N ASP A 20 -5.66 6.16 12.46
CA ASP A 20 -7.09 5.91 12.62
C ASP A 20 -7.57 4.93 11.54
N MET A 21 -7.52 3.64 11.86
CA MET A 21 -7.93 2.56 10.97
C MET A 21 -9.38 2.71 10.50
N SER A 22 -10.25 3.39 11.26
CA SER A 22 -11.64 3.62 10.84
C SER A 22 -11.71 4.53 9.61
N LYS A 23 -10.78 5.48 9.47
CA LYS A 23 -10.65 6.30 8.26
C LYS A 23 -10.01 5.51 7.13
N THR A 24 -8.98 4.72 7.44
CA THR A 24 -8.25 3.91 6.46
C THR A 24 -9.17 2.93 5.72
N VAL A 25 -10.05 2.22 6.44
CA VAL A 25 -10.98 1.25 5.83
C VAL A 25 -12.08 1.89 4.97
N ASN A 26 -12.37 3.18 5.19
CA ASN A 26 -13.37 3.93 4.41
C ASN A 26 -12.78 4.50 3.11
N LYS A 27 -11.46 4.47 2.94
CA LYS A 27 -10.80 4.94 1.72
C LYS A 27 -11.13 4.05 0.54
N ALA A 28 -11.36 4.65 -0.63
CA ALA A 28 -11.64 3.89 -1.84
C ALA A 28 -10.49 2.95 -2.25
N GLY A 29 -9.24 3.31 -1.93
CA GLY A 29 -8.07 2.45 -2.13
C GLY A 29 -8.02 1.20 -1.25
N TRP A 30 -8.78 1.13 -0.14
CA TRP A 30 -8.74 -0.01 0.79
C TRP A 30 -9.19 -1.32 0.13
N GLY A 31 -10.19 -1.24 -0.76
CA GLY A 31 -10.67 -2.40 -1.51
C GLY A 31 -9.57 -3.05 -2.36
N LYS A 32 -8.61 -2.27 -2.88
CA LYS A 32 -7.46 -2.78 -3.63
C LYS A 32 -6.50 -3.56 -2.74
N ILE A 33 -6.26 -3.08 -1.52
CA ILE A 33 -5.42 -3.78 -0.53
C ILE A 33 -6.06 -5.12 -0.16
N GLN A 34 -7.37 -5.12 0.13
CA GLN A 34 -8.08 -6.35 0.45
C GLN A 34 -8.05 -7.36 -0.70
N PHE A 35 -8.20 -6.89 -1.94
CA PHE A 35 -8.08 -7.74 -3.11
C PHE A 35 -6.68 -8.34 -3.24
N CYS A 36 -5.63 -7.52 -3.10
CA CYS A 36 -4.25 -8.01 -3.16
C CYS A 36 -3.93 -9.01 -2.04
N ALA A 37 -4.40 -8.75 -0.82
CA ALA A 37 -4.23 -9.68 0.30
C ALA A 37 -4.91 -11.03 0.03
N LYS A 38 -6.15 -11.03 -0.50
CA LYS A 38 -6.86 -12.25 -0.89
C LYS A 38 -6.11 -13.02 -1.98
N GLN A 39 -5.62 -12.33 -2.99
CA GLN A 39 -4.85 -12.93 -4.08
C GLN A 39 -3.53 -13.53 -3.58
N ALA A 40 -2.79 -12.79 -2.73
CA ALA A 40 -1.55 -13.28 -2.13
C ALA A 40 -1.76 -14.57 -1.34
N VAL A 41 -2.84 -14.64 -0.54
CA VAL A 41 -3.20 -15.86 0.18
C VAL A 41 -3.55 -17.01 -0.78
N ALA A 42 -4.30 -16.73 -1.85
CA ALA A 42 -4.62 -17.73 -2.87
C ALA A 42 -3.37 -18.26 -3.60
N ASP A 43 -2.37 -17.40 -3.78
CA ASP A 43 -1.09 -17.72 -4.42
C ASP A 43 -0.06 -18.33 -3.45
N GLY A 44 -0.41 -18.50 -2.17
CA GLY A 44 0.49 -19.05 -1.14
C GLY A 44 1.60 -18.09 -0.69
N LEU A 45 1.45 -16.79 -0.98
CA LEU A 45 2.39 -15.75 -0.60
C LEU A 45 2.07 -15.23 0.81
N GLN A 46 3.11 -15.16 1.65
CA GLN A 46 2.97 -14.63 3.02
C GLN A 46 2.94 -13.10 3.07
N TYR A 47 3.48 -12.44 2.04
CA TYR A 47 3.64 -11.00 1.97
C TYR A 47 3.26 -10.51 0.58
N PHE A 48 2.73 -9.29 0.52
CA PHE A 48 2.48 -8.57 -0.72
C PHE A 48 2.88 -7.11 -0.52
N TRP A 49 3.15 -6.42 -1.63
CA TRP A 49 3.62 -5.04 -1.62
C TRP A 49 2.64 -4.13 -2.37
N VAL A 50 2.39 -2.95 -1.82
CA VAL A 50 1.57 -1.89 -2.43
C VAL A 50 2.26 -0.55 -2.26
N ASP A 51 2.77 0.02 -3.35
CA ASP A 51 3.63 1.22 -3.33
C ASP A 51 3.00 2.43 -2.64
N THR A 52 1.67 2.55 -2.67
CA THR A 52 0.99 3.67 -2.04
C THR A 52 1.10 3.65 -0.52
N CYS A 53 1.11 2.46 0.09
CA CYS A 53 1.13 2.27 1.55
C CYS A 53 2.39 1.59 2.10
N CYS A 54 3.31 1.12 1.26
CA CYS A 54 4.56 0.48 1.70
C CYS A 54 5.80 1.39 1.64
N ILE A 55 5.69 2.59 1.08
CA ILE A 55 6.81 3.54 0.94
C ILE A 55 6.44 4.88 1.57
N ASP A 56 7.25 5.40 2.49
CA ASP A 56 7.11 6.79 2.93
C ASP A 56 7.65 7.76 1.87
N LYS A 57 6.73 8.27 1.03
CA LYS A 57 7.03 9.21 -0.05
C LYS A 57 7.61 10.55 0.41
N ARG A 58 7.61 10.86 1.71
CA ARG A 58 8.25 12.08 2.25
C ARG A 58 9.74 11.88 2.50
N ASN A 59 10.16 10.64 2.66
CA ASN A 59 11.55 10.28 2.83
C ASN A 59 12.16 10.05 1.44
N ALA A 60 12.78 11.10 0.89
CA ALA A 60 13.39 11.04 -0.44
C ALA A 60 14.47 9.94 -0.56
N VAL A 61 15.14 9.59 0.54
CA VAL A 61 16.14 8.51 0.58
C VAL A 61 15.47 7.15 0.45
N GLU A 62 14.39 6.91 1.20
CA GLU A 62 13.59 5.68 1.15
C GLU A 62 12.87 5.53 -0.18
N LEU A 63 12.31 6.63 -0.72
CA LEU A 63 11.71 6.64 -2.05
C LEU A 63 12.73 6.24 -3.13
N GLY A 64 13.95 6.79 -3.07
CA GLY A 64 15.02 6.42 -4.00
C GLY A 64 15.47 4.97 -3.84
N ALA A 65 15.59 4.47 -2.60
CA ALA A 65 15.94 3.09 -2.32
C ALA A 65 14.86 2.10 -2.79
N ALA A 66 13.59 2.41 -2.53
CA ALA A 66 12.46 1.59 -2.96
C ALA A 66 12.38 1.51 -4.49
N ILE A 67 12.52 2.63 -5.19
CA ILE A 67 12.55 2.65 -6.67
C ILE A 67 13.69 1.76 -7.20
N ASN A 68 14.89 1.88 -6.64
CA ASN A 68 16.05 1.08 -7.07
C ASN A 68 15.96 -0.40 -6.67
N SER A 69 15.12 -0.77 -5.70
CA SER A 69 14.90 -2.15 -5.26
C SER A 69 13.77 -2.86 -6.02
N MET A 70 13.01 -2.13 -6.85
CA MET A 70 11.92 -2.67 -7.67
C MET A 70 12.38 -3.08 -9.09
N PHE A 71 13.64 -2.80 -9.44
CA PHE A 71 14.32 -3.23 -10.68
C PHE A 71 15.37 -4.30 -10.38
#